data_AF-M1CD49-F1
#
_entry.id   AF-M1CD49-F1
#
_cell.length_a   1.000
_cell.length_b   1.000
_cell.length_c   1.000
_cell.angle_alpha   90.00
_cell.angle_beta   90.00
_cell.angle_gamma   90.00
#
_symmetry.space_group_name_H-M   'P 1'
#
loop_
_entity.id
_entity.type
_entity.pdbx_description
1 polymer ?
#
loop_
_entity_poly.entity_id
_entity_poly.type
_entity_poly.pdbx_seq_one_letter_code
_entity_poly.pdbx_strand_id
1 'polypeptide(L)'
;MESIKNTKKAYSLYDKDSPLYTLPRHLPPTQITDAAITDSVIGDGCFLNRCKIRGTVVGMKTRVGDGAIIEDSVIMGSDTYQSGRTEEDIHIPIGIGEGSQIKKAIIDKNVRIGKNVKILNKENVQECNNEANGYIITKGIVVIMKGAIIPDGSIL
;
A
#
# COMPACT_ATOMS: atom_id res chain seq x y z
N MET A 1 -11.70 5.81 -6.10
CA MET A 1 -11.67 4.35 -6.35
C MET A 1 -13.07 3.81 -6.60
N GLU A 2 -13.72 4.27 -7.67
CA GLU A 2 -15.07 3.79 -8.00
C GLU A 2 -15.07 2.40 -8.64
N SER A 3 -14.00 2.04 -9.35
CA SER A 3 -13.85 0.76 -10.05
C SER A 3 -13.92 -0.47 -9.11
N ILE A 4 -13.58 -0.31 -7.83
CA ILE A 4 -13.60 -1.39 -6.83
C ILE A 4 -14.93 -1.44 -6.08
N LYS A 5 -15.60 -0.29 -5.95
CA LYS A 5 -16.84 -0.11 -5.18
C LYS A 5 -18.10 -0.40 -6.00
N ASN A 6 -18.00 -0.41 -7.34
CA ASN A 6 -19.13 -0.59 -8.23
C ASN A 6 -19.02 -1.92 -9.00
N THR A 7 -20.00 -2.81 -8.80
CA THR A 7 -20.07 -4.14 -9.43
C THR A 7 -20.32 -4.09 -10.93
N LYS A 8 -20.76 -2.95 -11.49
CA LYS A 8 -20.74 -2.69 -12.94
C LYS A 8 -19.31 -2.36 -13.36
N LYS A 9 -18.51 -3.40 -13.61
CA LYS A 9 -17.12 -3.27 -14.08
C LYS A 9 -17.05 -2.54 -15.41
N ALA A 10 -16.37 -1.39 -15.43
CA ALA A 10 -15.91 -0.79 -16.69
C ALA A 10 -14.82 -1.66 -17.35
N TYR A 11 -14.04 -2.42 -16.56
CA TYR A 11 -12.95 -3.27 -17.06
C TYR A 11 -12.82 -4.56 -16.21
N SER A 12 -12.63 -5.72 -16.87
CA SER A 12 -12.34 -7.01 -16.24
C SER A 12 -10.98 -7.52 -16.71
N LEU A 13 -10.09 -7.84 -15.77
CA LEU A 13 -8.74 -8.34 -16.09
C LEU A 13 -8.71 -9.86 -16.29
N TYR A 14 -9.75 -10.56 -15.87
CA TYR A 14 -9.87 -12.02 -15.91
C TYR A 14 -10.95 -12.48 -16.89
N ASP A 15 -11.24 -11.67 -17.92
CA ASP A 15 -12.17 -12.08 -18.97
C ASP A 15 -11.71 -13.40 -19.61
N LYS A 16 -12.65 -14.34 -19.79
CA LYS A 16 -12.34 -15.68 -20.27
C LYS A 16 -11.84 -15.67 -21.71
N ASP A 17 -12.40 -14.80 -22.54
CA ASP A 17 -12.15 -14.77 -23.98
C ASP A 17 -10.96 -13.86 -24.31
N SER A 18 -10.68 -12.86 -23.47
CA SER A 18 -9.55 -11.93 -23.60
C SER A 18 -8.92 -11.57 -22.24
N PRO A 19 -8.26 -12.52 -21.56
CA PRO A 19 -7.60 -12.25 -20.27
C PRO A 19 -6.39 -11.34 -20.44
N LEU A 20 -6.15 -10.47 -19.46
CA LEU A 20 -4.92 -9.68 -19.40
C LEU A 20 -3.80 -10.50 -18.76
N TYR A 21 -2.82 -10.89 -19.57
CA TYR A 21 -1.66 -11.65 -19.08
C TYR A 21 -0.61 -10.75 -18.41
N THR A 22 0.13 -11.35 -17.47
CA THR A 22 1.31 -10.76 -16.82
C THR A 22 2.36 -11.83 -16.57
N LEU A 23 3.53 -11.43 -16.07
CA LEU A 23 4.63 -12.35 -15.76
C LEU A 23 4.19 -13.38 -14.67
N PRO A 24 4.33 -14.69 -14.91
CA PRO A 24 4.12 -15.70 -13.87
C PRO A 24 5.18 -15.58 -12.77
N ARG A 25 4.77 -15.22 -11.55
CA ARG A 25 5.69 -14.97 -10.42
C ARG A 25 5.75 -16.09 -9.37
N HIS A 26 4.87 -17.08 -9.46
CA HIS A 26 4.78 -18.21 -8.51
C HIS A 26 4.79 -17.77 -7.03
N LEU A 27 4.11 -16.67 -6.72
CA LEU A 27 4.02 -16.16 -5.36
C LEU A 27 3.12 -17.06 -4.51
N PRO A 28 3.42 -17.23 -3.21
CA PRO A 28 2.51 -17.94 -2.32
C PRO A 28 1.17 -17.19 -2.20
N PRO A 29 0.11 -17.88 -1.76
CA PRO A 29 -1.13 -17.22 -1.37
C PRO A 29 -0.89 -16.16 -0.29
N THR A 30 -1.69 -15.09 -0.32
CA THR A 30 -1.66 -14.05 0.71
C THR A 30 -2.05 -14.61 2.08
N GLN A 31 -1.27 -14.26 3.10
CA GLN A 31 -1.53 -14.60 4.49
C GLN A 31 -2.27 -13.46 5.19
N ILE A 32 -3.39 -13.79 5.84
CA ILE A 32 -4.25 -12.82 6.52
C ILE A 32 -4.47 -13.31 7.96
N THR A 33 -4.09 -12.47 8.91
CA THR A 33 -4.23 -12.74 10.34
C THR A 33 -5.08 -11.64 10.96
N ASP A 34 -6.33 -11.94 11.32
CA ASP A 34 -7.25 -11.01 12.02
C ASP A 34 -7.39 -9.63 11.33
N ALA A 35 -7.62 -9.61 10.02
CA ALA A 35 -7.80 -8.37 9.27
C ALA A 35 -9.25 -8.16 8.81
N ALA A 36 -9.71 -6.91 8.83
CA ALA A 36 -10.99 -6.51 8.27
C ALA A 36 -10.77 -5.88 6.89
N ILE A 37 -11.28 -6.51 5.84
CA ILE A 37 -11.10 -6.09 4.45
C ILE A 37 -12.48 -5.82 3.83
N THR A 38 -12.67 -4.63 3.25
CA THR A 38 -13.96 -4.21 2.66
C THR A 38 -13.72 -3.50 1.34
N ASP A 39 -14.48 -3.86 0.30
CA ASP A 39 -14.41 -3.25 -1.05
C ASP A 39 -12.97 -3.09 -1.58
N SER A 40 -12.14 -4.13 -1.44
CA SER A 40 -10.71 -4.07 -1.70
C SER A 40 -10.24 -5.24 -2.54
N VAL A 41 -9.14 -5.06 -3.27
CA VAL A 41 -8.47 -6.11 -4.06
C VAL A 41 -7.12 -6.39 -3.44
N ILE A 42 -6.82 -7.66 -3.22
CA ILE A 42 -5.57 -8.10 -2.59
C ILE A 42 -4.79 -8.94 -3.60
N GLY A 43 -3.57 -8.52 -3.90
CA GLY A 43 -2.63 -9.27 -4.73
C GLY A 43 -1.97 -10.42 -3.96
N ASP A 44 -1.20 -11.23 -4.67
CA ASP A 44 -0.58 -12.44 -4.11
C ASP A 44 0.61 -12.13 -3.18
N GLY A 45 0.90 -13.07 -2.29
CA GLY A 45 2.09 -13.02 -1.44
C GLY A 45 2.10 -11.94 -0.36
N CYS A 46 0.94 -11.36 -0.02
CA CYS A 46 0.88 -10.33 1.01
C CYS A 46 0.89 -10.94 2.43
N PHE A 47 1.30 -10.13 3.41
CA PHE A 47 1.19 -10.41 4.84
C PHE A 47 0.36 -9.32 5.50
N LEU A 48 -0.88 -9.63 5.85
CA LEU A 48 -1.84 -8.67 6.42
C LEU A 48 -2.14 -9.06 7.86
N ASN A 49 -1.58 -8.33 8.83
CA ASN A 49 -1.69 -8.66 10.26
C ASN A 49 -2.51 -7.61 11.01
N ARG A 50 -3.59 -8.02 11.68
CA ARG A 50 -4.39 -7.22 12.61
C ARG A 50 -4.74 -5.83 12.08
N CYS A 51 -5.10 -5.72 10.81
CA CYS A 51 -5.23 -4.45 10.10
C CYS A 51 -6.65 -4.23 9.52
N LYS A 52 -6.95 -2.97 9.17
CA LYS A 52 -8.22 -2.58 8.51
C LYS A 52 -7.93 -2.01 7.13
N ILE A 53 -8.51 -2.60 6.09
CA ILE A 53 -8.30 -2.21 4.70
C ILE A 53 -9.66 -1.95 4.05
N ARG A 54 -9.90 -0.75 3.55
CA ARG A 54 -11.16 -0.37 2.91
C ARG A 54 -10.95 0.34 1.59
N GLY A 55 -11.72 -0.03 0.57
CA GLY A 55 -11.72 0.68 -0.71
C GLY A 55 -10.34 0.77 -1.34
N THR A 56 -9.47 -0.23 -1.16
CA THR A 56 -8.02 -0.13 -1.43
C THR A 56 -7.58 -1.25 -2.37
N VAL A 57 -6.61 -0.96 -3.24
CA VAL A 57 -5.89 -1.99 -4.02
C VAL A 57 -4.56 -2.27 -3.32
N VAL A 58 -4.34 -3.52 -2.92
CA VAL A 58 -3.10 -3.97 -2.32
C VAL A 58 -2.34 -4.81 -3.33
N GLY A 59 -1.20 -4.30 -3.79
CA GLY A 59 -0.30 -4.97 -4.72
C GLY A 59 0.48 -6.12 -4.07
N MET A 60 1.13 -6.92 -4.91
CA MET A 60 1.82 -8.14 -4.50
C MET A 60 2.91 -7.90 -3.46
N LYS A 61 3.19 -8.91 -2.61
CA LYS A 61 4.24 -8.88 -1.57
C LYS A 61 4.11 -7.73 -0.57
N THR A 62 2.93 -7.12 -0.43
CA THR A 62 2.71 -6.07 0.56
C THR A 62 2.75 -6.66 1.96
N ARG A 63 3.49 -6.02 2.87
CA ARG A 63 3.43 -6.26 4.31
C ARG A 63 2.68 -5.13 4.99
N VAL A 64 1.67 -5.47 5.78
CA VAL A 64 0.90 -4.54 6.62
C VAL A 64 1.04 -4.96 8.08
N GLY A 65 1.55 -4.04 8.91
CA GLY A 65 1.72 -4.22 10.33
C GLY A 65 0.41 -4.09 11.12
N ASP A 66 0.48 -4.52 12.37
CA ASP A 66 -0.64 -4.54 13.30
C ASP A 66 -1.27 -3.17 13.49
N GLY A 67 -2.59 -3.12 13.63
CA GLY A 67 -3.34 -1.90 13.90
C GLY A 67 -3.33 -0.88 12.76
N ALA A 68 -2.69 -1.19 11.62
CA ALA A 68 -2.66 -0.28 10.49
C ALA A 68 -4.05 -0.15 9.86
N ILE A 69 -4.36 1.07 9.40
CA ILE A 69 -5.64 1.41 8.77
C ILE A 69 -5.34 2.02 7.39
N ILE A 70 -5.86 1.39 6.34
CA ILE A 70 -5.63 1.80 4.96
C ILE A 70 -6.98 2.03 4.27
N GLU A 71 -7.20 3.23 3.76
CA GLU A 71 -8.48 3.66 3.21
C GLU A 71 -8.29 4.33 1.85
N ASP A 72 -9.10 3.96 0.87
CA ASP A 72 -9.17 4.63 -0.44
C ASP A 72 -7.79 4.83 -1.11
N SER A 73 -6.89 3.85 -0.98
CA SER A 73 -5.47 3.95 -1.36
C SER A 73 -5.01 2.86 -2.31
N VAL A 74 -3.95 3.12 -3.09
CA VAL A 74 -3.27 2.12 -3.93
C VAL A 74 -1.93 1.80 -3.30
N ILE A 75 -1.69 0.54 -2.98
CA ILE A 75 -0.37 0.07 -2.54
C ILE A 75 0.22 -0.74 -3.70
N MET A 76 1.33 -0.29 -4.28
CA MET A 76 1.96 -0.99 -5.42
C MET A 76 2.64 -2.30 -4.99
N GLY A 77 3.05 -2.39 -3.73
CA GLY A 77 3.62 -3.59 -3.12
C GLY A 77 5.14 -3.60 -3.11
N SER A 78 5.74 -4.78 -3.26
CA SER A 78 7.20 -4.93 -3.24
C SER A 78 7.71 -5.88 -4.31
N ASP A 79 8.94 -5.63 -4.76
CA ASP A 79 9.66 -6.52 -5.66
C ASP A 79 10.32 -7.69 -4.90
N THR A 80 10.56 -7.56 -3.59
CA THR A 80 11.28 -8.55 -2.77
C THR A 80 10.55 -8.86 -1.46
N TYR A 81 10.90 -9.97 -0.81
CA TYR A 81 10.58 -10.19 0.60
C TYR A 81 11.81 -9.84 1.42
N GLN A 82 11.62 -9.13 2.52
CA GLN A 82 12.71 -8.83 3.45
C GLN A 82 12.93 -10.04 4.36
N SER A 83 14.13 -10.63 4.30
CA SER A 83 14.55 -11.64 5.26
C SER A 83 14.84 -10.95 6.61
N GLY A 84 14.65 -11.68 7.72
CA GLY A 84 14.74 -11.13 9.09
C GLY A 84 16.10 -10.56 9.51
N ARG A 85 17.09 -10.51 8.61
CA ARG A 85 18.31 -9.72 8.78
C ARG A 85 18.11 -8.40 8.05
N THR A 86 17.51 -7.43 8.73
CA THR A 86 17.64 -6.04 8.29
C THR A 86 19.13 -5.72 8.24
N GLU A 87 19.63 -5.23 7.10
CA GLU A 87 20.91 -4.55 7.06
C GLU A 87 20.96 -3.57 8.24
N GLU A 88 22.07 -3.59 8.97
CA GLU A 88 22.22 -3.03 10.31
C GLU A 88 21.86 -1.52 10.39
N ASP A 89 21.76 -0.85 9.24
CA ASP A 89 21.50 0.59 9.11
C ASP A 89 20.03 0.97 8.82
N ILE A 90 19.15 0.06 8.37
CA ILE A 90 17.74 0.39 8.03
C ILE A 90 16.76 -0.35 8.95
N HIS A 91 16.32 0.34 10.01
CA HIS A 91 15.38 -0.21 10.99
C HIS A 91 13.93 -0.33 10.51
N ILE A 92 13.53 0.41 9.47
CA ILE A 92 12.14 0.39 8.97
C ILE A 92 12.02 -0.62 7.83
N PRO A 93 11.25 -1.72 7.99
CA PRO A 93 11.06 -2.70 6.93
C PRO A 93 10.18 -2.16 5.80
N ILE A 94 10.30 -2.76 4.62
CA ILE A 94 9.42 -2.51 3.48
C ILE A 94 7.99 -2.86 3.87
N GLY A 95 7.06 -2.00 3.47
CA GLY A 95 5.64 -2.11 3.76
C GLY A 95 5.18 -1.03 4.74
N ILE A 96 4.07 -1.34 5.41
CA ILE A 96 3.34 -0.41 6.26
C ILE A 96 3.56 -0.81 7.72
N GLY A 97 4.16 0.09 8.49
CA GLY A 97 4.43 -0.11 9.90
C GLY A 97 3.17 -0.16 10.76
N GLU A 98 3.34 -0.65 11.99
CA GLU A 98 2.31 -0.80 12.99
C GLU A 98 1.63 0.54 13.33
N GLY A 99 0.32 0.53 13.54
CA GLY A 99 -0.46 1.69 13.96
C GLY A 99 -0.58 2.81 12.92
N SER A 100 -0.02 2.62 11.73
CA SER A 100 0.00 3.64 10.68
C SER A 100 -1.36 3.78 9.99
N GLN A 101 -1.72 5.01 9.63
CA GLN A 101 -2.98 5.37 8.99
C GLN A 101 -2.71 6.00 7.64
N ILE A 102 -3.28 5.42 6.59
CA ILE A 102 -3.05 5.85 5.21
C ILE A 102 -4.41 6.06 4.55
N LYS A 103 -4.64 7.26 4.00
CA LYS A 103 -5.88 7.61 3.34
C LYS A 103 -5.63 8.39 2.06
N LYS A 104 -6.33 8.03 0.98
CA LYS A 104 -6.24 8.70 -0.34
C LYS A 104 -4.78 8.86 -0.81
N ALA A 105 -4.02 7.77 -0.75
CA ALA A 105 -2.61 7.78 -1.12
C ALA A 105 -2.29 6.72 -2.18
N ILE A 106 -1.21 6.95 -2.93
CA ILE A 106 -0.53 5.95 -3.75
C ILE A 106 0.82 5.68 -3.09
N ILE A 107 1.01 4.46 -2.62
CA ILE A 107 2.27 3.99 -2.04
C ILE A 107 2.98 3.18 -3.11
N ASP A 108 4.07 3.70 -3.64
CA ASP A 108 4.83 3.04 -4.70
C ASP A 108 5.63 1.83 -4.15
N LYS A 109 6.37 1.15 -5.03
CA LYS A 109 7.07 -0.08 -4.71
C LYS A 109 8.18 0.12 -3.69
N ASN A 110 8.35 -0.88 -2.83
CA ASN A 110 9.49 -0.96 -1.90
C ASN A 110 9.57 0.22 -0.92
N VAL A 111 8.46 0.92 -0.68
CA VAL A 111 8.37 1.98 0.33
C VAL A 111 8.47 1.38 1.73
N ARG A 112 9.13 2.12 2.63
CA ARG A 112 9.30 1.78 4.05
C ARG A 112 8.56 2.81 4.89
N ILE A 113 7.35 2.46 5.34
CA ILE A 113 6.57 3.32 6.23
C ILE A 113 6.79 2.85 7.67
N GLY A 114 7.26 3.77 8.50
CA GLY A 114 7.47 3.58 9.93
C GLY A 114 6.20 3.27 10.72
N LYS A 115 6.36 3.12 12.03
CA LYS A 115 5.28 2.94 12.98
C LYS A 115 4.55 4.26 13.24
N ASN A 116 3.26 4.21 13.48
CA ASN A 116 2.41 5.35 13.84
C ASN A 116 2.46 6.53 12.86
N VAL A 117 2.76 6.26 11.59
CA VAL A 117 2.77 7.25 10.52
C VAL A 117 1.33 7.58 10.11
N LYS A 118 1.05 8.85 9.81
CA LYS A 118 -0.26 9.31 9.34
C LYS A 118 -0.10 9.98 7.99
N ILE A 119 -0.61 9.36 6.93
CA ILE A 119 -0.68 9.91 5.58
C ILE A 119 -2.14 10.21 5.30
N LEU A 120 -2.56 11.42 5.65
CA LEU A 120 -3.97 11.83 5.66
C LEU A 120 -4.23 13.11 4.85
N ASN A 121 -3.20 13.91 4.57
CA ASN A 121 -3.31 15.22 3.92
C ASN A 121 -4.42 16.09 4.56
N LYS A 122 -4.33 16.29 5.88
CA LYS A 122 -5.38 16.96 6.66
C LYS A 122 -5.68 18.38 6.20
N GLU A 123 -4.67 19.06 5.67
CA GLU A 123 -4.76 20.42 5.15
C GLU A 123 -5.38 20.47 3.74
N ASN A 124 -5.69 19.31 3.13
CA ASN A 124 -6.21 19.20 1.77
C ASN A 124 -5.33 19.93 0.73
N VAL A 125 -4.00 19.84 0.90
CA VAL A 125 -3.03 20.36 -0.06
C VAL A 125 -3.30 19.74 -1.42
N GLN A 126 -3.39 20.56 -2.47
CA GLN A 126 -3.71 20.07 -3.82
C GLN A 126 -2.46 19.64 -4.59
N GLU A 127 -1.43 20.48 -4.54
CA GLU A 127 -0.16 20.24 -5.22
C GLU A 127 0.99 20.52 -4.25
N CYS A 128 1.94 19.60 -4.17
CA CYS A 128 3.16 19.74 -3.38
C CYS A 128 4.26 18.92 -4.05
N ASN A 129 5.39 19.54 -4.33
CA ASN A 129 6.60 18.80 -4.69
C ASN A 129 7.50 18.73 -3.47
N ASN A 130 7.63 17.55 -2.87
CA ASN A 130 8.54 17.29 -1.77
C ASN A 130 9.32 15.99 -2.00
N GLU A 131 9.81 15.80 -3.23
CA GLU A 131 10.56 14.60 -3.64
C GLU A 131 11.78 14.33 -2.74
N ALA A 132 12.41 15.39 -2.22
CA ALA A 132 13.53 15.29 -1.29
C ALA A 132 13.17 14.53 0.00
N ASN A 133 11.92 14.60 0.43
CA ASN A 133 11.38 13.83 1.56
C ASN A 133 10.58 12.60 1.12
N GLY A 134 10.68 12.22 -0.16
CA GLY A 134 10.14 10.96 -0.69
C GLY A 134 8.65 10.98 -1.01
N TYR A 135 8.00 12.14 -1.12
CA TYR A 135 6.59 12.22 -1.52
C TYR A 135 6.25 13.46 -2.34
N ILE A 136 5.18 13.34 -3.11
CA ILE A 136 4.53 14.48 -3.77
C ILE A 136 3.03 14.43 -3.49
N ILE A 137 2.35 15.54 -3.66
CA ILE A 137 0.90 15.60 -3.64
C ILE A 137 0.44 16.15 -4.98
N THR A 138 -0.51 15.47 -5.62
CA THR A 138 -1.12 15.91 -6.87
C THR A 138 -2.62 15.66 -6.82
N LYS A 139 -3.41 16.69 -7.13
CA LYS A 139 -4.88 16.67 -7.02
C LYS A 139 -5.37 16.17 -5.65
N GLY A 140 -4.65 16.50 -4.59
CA GLY A 140 -4.95 16.08 -3.22
C GLY A 140 -4.65 14.61 -2.90
N ILE A 141 -4.03 13.86 -3.81
CA ILE A 141 -3.59 12.48 -3.59
C ILE A 141 -2.12 12.51 -3.18
N VAL A 142 -1.80 11.92 -2.04
CA VAL A 142 -0.41 11.77 -1.60
C VAL A 142 0.23 10.61 -2.36
N VAL A 143 1.37 10.84 -3.00
CA VAL A 143 2.14 9.81 -3.70
C VAL A 143 3.47 9.64 -2.98
N ILE A 144 3.68 8.49 -2.35
CA ILE A 144 4.95 8.13 -1.74
C ILE A 144 5.82 7.43 -2.78
N MET A 145 7.00 7.98 -3.03
CA MET A 145 7.88 7.58 -4.13
C MET A 145 8.52 6.21 -3.89
N LYS A 146 8.84 5.50 -4.98
CA LYS A 146 9.50 4.19 -4.92
C LYS A 146 10.73 4.22 -4.00
N GLY A 147 10.79 3.27 -3.06
CA GLY A 147 11.92 3.12 -2.16
C GLY A 147 12.02 4.16 -1.05
N ALA A 148 11.11 5.14 -0.98
CA ALA A 148 11.12 6.16 0.05
C ALA A 148 11.00 5.57 1.45
N ILE A 149 11.59 6.27 2.42
CA ILE A 149 11.52 5.95 3.85
C ILE A 149 10.74 7.06 4.53
N ILE A 150 9.61 6.70 5.14
CA ILE A 150 8.81 7.61 5.95
C ILE A 150 9.05 7.24 7.42
N PRO A 151 9.74 8.10 8.21
CA PRO A 151 10.12 7.79 9.58
C PRO A 151 8.92 7.56 10.51
N ASP A 152 9.16 6.86 11.61
CA ASP A 152 8.17 6.64 12.67
C ASP A 152 7.53 7.96 13.13
N GLY A 153 6.21 7.95 13.32
CA GLY A 153 5.44 9.11 13.81
C GLY A 153 5.24 10.25 12.82
N SER A 154 5.75 10.14 11.58
CA SER A 154 5.57 11.18 10.56
C SER A 154 4.09 11.47 10.26
N ILE A 155 3.78 12.73 9.94
CA ILE A 155 2.44 13.18 9.58
C ILE A 155 2.51 13.92 8.24
N LEU A 156 1.77 13.42 7.24
CA LEU A 156 1.61 13.95 5.89
C LEU A 156 0.14 14.26 5.59
#